data_AF-A0A444YI37-F1
#
_entry.id   AF-A0A444YI37-F1
#
_cell.length_a   1.000
_cell.length_b   1.000
_cell.length_c   1.000
_cell.angle_alpha   90.00
_cell.angle_beta   90.00
_cell.angle_gamma   90.00
#
_symmetry.space_group_name_H-M   'P 1'
#
loop_
_entity.id
_entity.type
_entity.pdbx_description
1 polymer ?
#
loop_
_entity_poly.entity_id
_entity_poly.type
_entity_poly.pdbx_seq_one_letter_code
_entity_poly.pdbx_strand_id
1 'polypeptide(L)'
;MPAGHGLRSRTRDSFSRPFRKKGTIALTTYLRTYHIGDYVDIKVNGAVHKGMPHKFYHGRTGRVWNVTKRAIGVEVNKQVGNRIIRKRIHVRVEHVMPSRCTEEFRLRKINNDKLKAEAKANGQKISTKRQPEGPKPGFMVEGATLETVTPIPYDVVNDLKGGKESVIKDKKLVTSAIDNKQVSFLEQGAELQYRDSTMPQLPPLTYFTQFFCMRVLEDLVCVWIRVGQTGV
;
A
#
# COMPACT_ATOMS: atom_id res chain seq x y z
N MET A 1 -14.80 -39.17 -17.30
CA MET A 1 -15.58 -39.00 -16.05
C MET A 1 -15.45 -37.55 -15.57
N PRO A 2 -16.54 -36.77 -15.45
CA PRO A 2 -16.44 -35.44 -14.86
C PRO A 2 -16.03 -35.56 -13.37
N ALA A 3 -15.15 -34.66 -12.93
CA ALA A 3 -14.70 -34.64 -11.54
C ALA A 3 -15.87 -34.43 -10.56
N GLY A 4 -15.86 -35.15 -9.43
CA GLY A 4 -16.92 -35.08 -8.44
C GLY A 4 -17.25 -33.64 -7.99
N HIS A 5 -18.54 -33.35 -7.84
CA HIS A 5 -19.08 -32.03 -7.44
C HIS A 5 -18.94 -31.75 -5.94
N GLY A 6 -17.80 -32.11 -5.34
CA GLY A 6 -17.52 -31.84 -3.94
C GLY A 6 -17.42 -30.32 -3.66
N LEU A 7 -17.95 -29.90 -2.50
CA LEU A 7 -17.94 -28.49 -2.07
C LEU A 7 -16.53 -27.89 -2.04
N ARG A 8 -15.51 -28.72 -1.82
CA ARG A 8 -14.09 -28.34 -1.72
C ARG A 8 -13.23 -28.94 -2.85
N SER A 9 -13.82 -29.35 -3.96
CA SER A 9 -13.01 -29.81 -5.11
C SER A 9 -12.16 -28.66 -5.67
N ARG A 10 -10.89 -28.95 -6.01
CA ARG A 10 -9.91 -27.97 -6.54
C ARG A 10 -9.61 -26.79 -5.62
N THR A 11 -9.69 -26.96 -4.29
CA THR A 11 -9.38 -25.88 -3.32
C THR A 11 -8.03 -26.05 -2.63
N ARG A 12 -7.12 -26.90 -3.15
CA ARG A 12 -5.82 -27.20 -2.54
C ARG A 12 -5.03 -25.92 -2.25
N ASP A 13 -4.87 -25.07 -3.26
CA ASP A 13 -4.09 -23.83 -3.12
C ASP A 13 -4.94 -22.64 -2.65
N SER A 14 -6.23 -22.62 -3.01
CA SER A 14 -7.10 -21.50 -2.63
C SER A 14 -7.35 -21.42 -1.12
N PHE A 15 -7.40 -22.57 -0.44
CA PHE A 15 -7.66 -22.66 1.00
C PHE A 15 -6.42 -22.99 1.82
N SER A 16 -5.30 -23.35 1.19
CA SER A 16 -4.03 -23.51 1.90
C SER A 16 -3.60 -22.15 2.46
N ARG A 17 -2.96 -22.19 3.63
CA ARG A 17 -2.37 -21.00 4.23
C ARG A 17 -1.00 -20.76 3.59
N PRO A 18 -0.64 -19.48 3.31
CA PRO A 18 0.64 -19.18 2.72
C PRO A 18 1.80 -19.54 3.64
N PHE A 19 3.00 -19.63 3.05
CA PHE A 19 4.24 -19.89 3.79
C PHE A 19 4.43 -18.87 4.93
N ARG A 20 4.96 -19.33 6.07
CA ARG A 20 5.14 -18.54 7.32
C ARG A 20 3.87 -17.90 7.89
N LYS A 21 2.69 -18.28 7.38
CA LYS A 21 1.39 -17.86 7.92
C LYS A 21 0.59 -19.06 8.39
N LYS A 22 1.22 -20.17 8.81
CA LYS A 22 0.55 -21.32 9.44
C LYS A 22 0.36 -21.07 10.95
N GLY A 23 -0.54 -21.82 11.62
CA GLY A 23 -0.78 -21.71 13.07
C GLY A 23 -1.93 -20.77 13.46
N THR A 24 -1.85 -20.17 14.63
CA THR A 24 -2.92 -19.33 15.20
C THR A 24 -3.20 -18.09 14.35
N ILE A 25 -4.45 -17.64 14.35
CA ILE A 25 -4.87 -16.41 13.65
C ILE A 25 -4.64 -15.22 14.58
N ALA A 26 -4.20 -14.09 14.02
CA ALA A 26 -4.03 -12.87 14.80
C ALA A 26 -5.36 -12.41 15.43
N LEU A 27 -5.31 -11.94 16.69
CA LEU A 27 -6.49 -11.46 17.42
C LEU A 27 -7.16 -10.26 16.76
N THR A 28 -6.41 -9.49 15.97
CA THR A 28 -6.90 -8.34 15.21
C THR A 28 -8.07 -8.69 14.28
N THR A 29 -8.09 -9.90 13.72
CA THR A 29 -9.20 -10.36 12.88
C THR A 29 -10.49 -10.49 13.68
N TYR A 30 -10.43 -11.02 14.90
CA TYR A 30 -11.61 -11.23 15.75
C TYR A 30 -12.17 -9.94 16.34
N LEU A 31 -11.28 -9.02 16.73
CA LEU A 31 -11.65 -7.75 17.37
C LEU A 31 -12.09 -6.67 16.36
N ARG A 32 -11.99 -6.96 15.05
CA ARG A 32 -12.38 -6.01 14.01
C ARG A 32 -13.89 -5.82 13.99
N THR A 33 -14.35 -4.59 14.20
CA THR A 33 -15.75 -4.21 14.12
C THR A 33 -16.17 -3.93 12.67
N TYR A 34 -17.35 -4.39 12.29
CA TYR A 34 -17.94 -4.16 10.97
C TYR A 34 -19.32 -3.55 11.11
N HIS A 35 -19.67 -2.66 10.20
CA HIS A 35 -20.95 -1.97 10.18
C HIS A 35 -21.71 -2.34 8.91
N ILE A 36 -23.03 -2.15 8.94
CA ILE A 36 -23.89 -2.39 7.78
C ILE A 36 -23.50 -1.39 6.68
N GLY A 37 -23.34 -1.88 5.45
CA GLY A 37 -22.93 -1.07 4.30
C GLY A 37 -21.41 -1.01 4.07
N ASP A 38 -20.59 -1.51 4.99
CA ASP A 38 -19.14 -1.62 4.78
C ASP A 38 -18.82 -2.57 3.63
N TYR A 39 -17.74 -2.27 2.90
CA TYR A 39 -17.19 -3.14 1.88
C TYR A 39 -16.19 -4.10 2.49
N VAL A 40 -16.39 -5.39 2.22
CA VAL A 40 -15.58 -6.47 2.77
C VAL A 40 -15.17 -7.46 1.71
N ASP A 41 -13.97 -7.98 1.85
CA ASP A 41 -13.41 -9.03 1.02
C ASP A 41 -13.56 -10.38 1.72
N ILE A 42 -14.07 -11.36 0.98
CA ILE A 42 -14.23 -12.72 1.49
C ILE A 42 -12.96 -13.49 1.17
N LYS A 43 -12.15 -13.76 2.20
CA LYS A 43 -10.93 -14.56 2.07
C LYS A 43 -10.93 -15.65 3.13
N VAL A 44 -11.08 -16.89 2.68
CA VAL A 44 -11.09 -18.06 3.56
C VAL A 44 -9.73 -18.25 4.23
N ASN A 45 -9.77 -18.49 5.54
CA ASN A 45 -8.63 -18.90 6.33
C ASN A 45 -8.77 -20.40 6.67
N GLY A 46 -7.89 -21.22 6.11
CA GLY A 46 -7.98 -22.68 6.24
C GLY A 46 -7.85 -23.23 7.67
N ALA A 47 -7.39 -22.44 8.65
CA ALA A 47 -7.30 -22.88 10.04
C ALA A 47 -8.65 -22.94 10.78
N VAL A 48 -9.66 -22.22 10.29
CA VAL A 48 -11.02 -22.27 10.85
C VAL A 48 -11.92 -22.92 9.82
N HIS A 49 -12.59 -24.01 10.21
CA HIS A 49 -13.45 -24.76 9.29
C HIS A 49 -14.93 -24.36 9.39
N LYS A 50 -15.36 -23.77 10.51
CA LYS A 50 -16.74 -23.38 10.71
C LYS A 50 -17.02 -22.09 9.95
N GLY A 51 -18.21 -21.98 9.34
CA GLY A 51 -18.64 -20.76 8.65
C GLY A 51 -17.79 -20.36 7.44
N MET A 52 -17.04 -21.31 6.87
CA MET A 52 -16.35 -21.11 5.59
C MET A 52 -17.37 -20.96 4.46
N PRO A 53 -17.18 -19.98 3.57
CA PRO A 53 -17.98 -19.87 2.36
C PRO A 53 -17.60 -20.94 1.32
N HIS A 54 -18.50 -21.18 0.36
CA HIS A 54 -18.17 -21.98 -0.82
C HIS A 54 -17.06 -21.30 -1.65
N LYS A 55 -16.18 -22.10 -2.26
CA LYS A 55 -14.98 -21.65 -3.00
C LYS A 55 -15.24 -20.56 -4.04
N PHE A 56 -16.42 -20.53 -4.64
CA PHE A 56 -16.82 -19.50 -5.61
C PHE A 56 -16.74 -18.08 -5.05
N TYR A 57 -17.05 -17.90 -3.76
CA TYR A 57 -17.09 -16.58 -3.12
C TYR A 57 -15.71 -16.15 -2.57
N HIS A 58 -14.70 -17.02 -2.63
CA HIS A 58 -13.35 -16.65 -2.23
C HIS A 58 -12.78 -15.58 -3.17
N GLY A 59 -12.21 -14.52 -2.59
CA GLY A 59 -11.69 -13.36 -3.32
C GLY A 59 -12.78 -12.43 -3.86
N ARG A 60 -14.04 -12.61 -3.49
CA ARG A 60 -15.10 -11.67 -3.87
C ARG A 60 -15.27 -10.58 -2.82
N THR A 61 -15.43 -9.35 -3.29
CA THR A 61 -15.85 -8.23 -2.46
C THR A 61 -17.37 -8.17 -2.42
N GLY A 62 -17.93 -7.90 -1.25
CA GLY A 62 -19.36 -7.69 -1.06
C GLY A 62 -19.62 -6.56 -0.08
N ARG A 63 -20.91 -6.26 0.10
CA ARG A 63 -21.38 -5.31 1.12
C ARG A 63 -21.97 -6.04 2.30
N VAL A 64 -21.68 -5.57 3.50
CA VAL A 64 -22.29 -6.10 4.73
C VAL A 64 -23.78 -5.72 4.75
N TRP A 65 -24.66 -6.70 4.83
CA TRP A 65 -26.11 -6.48 4.94
C TRP A 65 -26.63 -6.74 6.36
N ASN A 66 -25.97 -7.61 7.13
CA ASN A 66 -26.35 -7.93 8.50
C ASN A 66 -25.11 -8.33 9.31
N VAL A 67 -25.14 -8.06 10.61
CA VAL A 67 -24.07 -8.42 11.54
C VAL A 67 -24.68 -9.27 12.64
N THR A 68 -24.14 -10.48 12.84
CA THR A 68 -24.55 -11.41 13.88
C THR A 68 -23.42 -11.59 14.90
N LYS A 69 -23.70 -12.29 16.01
CA LYS A 69 -22.75 -12.45 17.13
C LYS A 69 -21.34 -12.95 16.73
N ARG A 70 -21.24 -13.83 15.73
CA ARG A 70 -19.96 -14.45 15.30
C ARG A 70 -19.72 -14.39 13.79
N ALA A 71 -20.68 -13.89 13.03
CA ALA A 71 -20.65 -13.92 11.58
C ALA A 71 -21.24 -12.66 10.97
N ILE A 72 -20.80 -12.38 9.76
CA ILE A 72 -21.19 -11.22 8.97
C ILE A 72 -21.99 -11.75 7.78
N GLY A 73 -23.17 -11.18 7.60
CA GLY A 73 -23.96 -11.35 6.39
C GLY A 73 -23.39 -10.46 5.29
N VAL A 74 -22.87 -11.07 4.22
CA VAL A 74 -22.32 -10.36 3.07
C VAL A 74 -23.19 -10.60 1.83
N GLU A 75 -23.52 -9.53 1.12
CA GLU A 75 -24.22 -9.58 -0.17
C GLU A 75 -23.20 -9.54 -1.29
N VAL A 76 -23.19 -10.58 -2.13
CA VAL A 76 -22.22 -10.78 -3.22
C VAL A 76 -22.96 -11.14 -4.50
N ASN A 77 -22.50 -10.59 -5.62
CA ASN A 77 -23.01 -10.96 -6.93
C ASN A 77 -22.41 -12.29 -7.40
N LYS A 78 -23.27 -13.21 -7.85
CA LYS A 78 -22.89 -14.47 -8.48
C LYS A 78 -23.52 -14.56 -9.85
N GLN A 79 -22.71 -14.83 -10.86
CA GLN A 79 -23.20 -15.21 -12.18
C GLN A 79 -23.72 -16.65 -12.12
N VAL A 80 -24.97 -16.85 -12.53
CA VAL A 80 -25.64 -18.15 -12.62
C VAL A 80 -26.21 -18.28 -14.02
N GLY A 81 -25.53 -19.05 -14.88
CA GLY A 81 -25.82 -19.09 -16.31
C GLY A 81 -25.72 -17.69 -16.93
N ASN A 82 -26.79 -17.24 -17.56
CA ASN A 82 -26.83 -15.97 -18.31
C ASN A 82 -27.11 -14.73 -17.44
N ARG A 83 -27.47 -14.88 -16.16
CA ARG A 83 -27.88 -13.76 -15.30
C ARG A 83 -27.00 -13.60 -14.06
N ILE A 84 -26.91 -12.35 -13.58
CA ILE A 84 -26.20 -12.00 -12.34
C ILE A 84 -27.22 -11.91 -11.21
N ILE A 85 -27.08 -12.76 -10.20
CA ILE A 85 -27.97 -12.82 -9.05
C ILE A 85 -27.22 -12.36 -7.81
N ARG A 86 -27.85 -11.49 -7.01
CA ARG A 86 -27.33 -11.12 -5.70
C ARG A 86 -27.59 -12.26 -4.71
N LYS A 87 -26.54 -12.75 -4.07
CA LYS A 87 -26.60 -13.83 -3.09
C LYS A 87 -26.17 -13.27 -1.74
N ARG A 88 -26.99 -13.53 -0.72
CA ARG A 88 -26.67 -13.23 0.68
C ARG A 88 -26.07 -14.48 1.30
N ILE A 89 -24.89 -14.33 1.90
CA ILE A 89 -24.16 -15.40 2.57
C ILE A 89 -23.81 -14.98 3.98
N HIS A 90 -23.81 -15.92 4.92
CA HIS A 90 -23.27 -15.70 6.26
C HIS A 90 -21.86 -16.29 6.31
N VAL A 91 -20.89 -15.44 6.61
CA VAL A 91 -19.47 -15.80 6.68
C VAL A 91 -18.95 -15.37 8.04
N ARG A 92 -18.18 -16.22 8.71
CA ARG A 92 -17.60 -15.80 10.00
C ARG A 92 -16.50 -14.76 9.83
N VAL A 93 -16.25 -13.99 10.89
CA VAL A 93 -15.29 -12.88 10.91
C VAL A 93 -13.88 -13.33 10.50
N GLU A 94 -13.48 -14.56 10.79
CA GLU A 94 -12.15 -15.09 10.45
C GLU A 94 -11.91 -15.23 8.94
N HIS A 95 -12.97 -15.18 8.14
CA HIS A 95 -12.91 -15.30 6.68
C HIS A 95 -13.28 -14.00 5.96
N VAL A 96 -13.40 -12.90 6.71
CA VAL A 96 -13.74 -11.59 6.20
C VAL A 96 -12.57 -10.65 6.45
N MET A 97 -12.21 -9.86 5.45
CA MET A 97 -11.23 -8.78 5.56
C MET A 97 -11.90 -7.45 5.17
N PRO A 98 -11.57 -6.33 5.84
CA PRO A 98 -12.04 -5.03 5.40
C PRO A 98 -11.43 -4.70 4.03
N SER A 99 -12.25 -4.24 3.10
CA SER A 99 -11.76 -3.91 1.76
C SER A 99 -11.24 -2.47 1.70
N ARG A 100 -10.06 -2.29 1.10
CA ARG A 100 -9.45 -0.95 0.91
C ARG A 100 -10.00 -0.19 -0.29
N CYS A 101 -10.87 -0.81 -1.09
CA CYS A 101 -11.41 -0.24 -2.32
C CYS A 101 -12.14 1.11 -2.13
N THR A 102 -12.68 1.37 -0.93
CA THR A 102 -13.42 2.60 -0.63
C THR A 102 -12.62 3.65 0.13
N GLU A 103 -11.45 3.30 0.67
CA GLU A 103 -10.64 4.20 1.50
C GLU A 103 -10.20 5.43 0.70
N GLU A 104 -9.56 5.21 -0.45
CA GLU A 104 -9.09 6.28 -1.34
C GLU A 104 -10.24 7.15 -1.86
N PHE A 105 -11.36 6.53 -2.25
CA PHE A 105 -12.54 7.25 -2.71
C PHE A 105 -13.12 8.15 -1.62
N ARG A 106 -13.19 7.66 -0.37
CA ARG A 106 -13.69 8.41 0.78
C ARG A 106 -12.77 9.59 1.10
N LEU A 107 -11.45 9.36 1.15
CA LEU A 107 -10.46 10.42 1.38
C LEU A 107 -10.55 11.50 0.29
N ARG A 108 -10.67 11.09 -0.97
CA ARG A 108 -10.85 12.03 -2.09
C ARG A 108 -12.13 12.83 -1.97
N LYS A 109 -13.25 12.21 -1.59
CA LYS A 109 -14.52 12.93 -1.39
C LYS A 109 -14.35 14.02 -0.34
N ILE A 110 -13.73 13.69 0.80
CA ILE A 110 -13.44 14.65 1.88
C ILE A 110 -12.57 15.80 1.37
N ASN A 111 -11.48 15.50 0.65
CA ASN A 111 -10.58 16.53 0.11
C ASN A 111 -11.29 17.43 -0.91
N ASN A 112 -12.10 16.86 -1.80
CA ASN A 112 -12.88 17.61 -2.77
C ASN A 112 -13.90 18.54 -2.10
N ASP A 113 -14.55 18.07 -1.03
CA ASP A 113 -15.55 18.86 -0.31
C ASP A 113 -14.89 20.04 0.44
N LYS A 114 -13.67 19.85 0.98
CA LYS A 114 -12.85 20.95 1.54
C LYS A 114 -12.48 21.99 0.50
N LEU A 115 -11.93 21.57 -0.65
CA LEU A 115 -11.55 22.47 -1.73
C LEU A 115 -12.75 23.27 -2.27
N LYS A 116 -13.94 22.65 -2.34
CA LYS A 116 -15.17 23.36 -2.74
C LYS A 116 -15.61 24.40 -1.71
N ALA A 117 -15.47 24.09 -0.42
CA ALA A 117 -15.81 25.03 0.64
C ALA A 117 -14.87 26.25 0.63
N GLU A 118 -13.56 26.02 0.49
CA GLU A 118 -12.54 27.08 0.36
C GLU A 118 -12.76 27.94 -0.90
N ALA A 119 -13.02 27.30 -2.05
CA ALA A 119 -13.34 28.00 -3.29
C ALA A 119 -14.58 28.90 -3.15
N LYS A 120 -15.63 28.40 -2.48
CA LYS A 120 -16.86 29.13 -2.24
C LYS A 120 -16.63 30.34 -1.33
N ALA A 121 -15.80 30.21 -0.31
CA ALA A 121 -15.41 31.32 0.56
C ALA A 121 -14.64 32.41 -0.21
N ASN A 122 -13.75 32.00 -1.13
CA ASN A 122 -12.98 32.91 -1.99
C ASN A 122 -13.75 33.43 -3.21
N GLY A 123 -15.00 32.98 -3.44
CA GLY A 123 -15.80 33.34 -4.61
C GLY A 123 -15.32 32.72 -5.95
N GLN A 124 -14.38 31.77 -5.91
CA GLN A 124 -13.83 31.12 -7.10
C GLN A 124 -14.60 29.83 -7.43
N LYS A 125 -14.67 29.47 -8.72
CA LYS A 125 -15.25 28.19 -9.18
C LYS A 125 -14.11 27.21 -9.51
N ILE A 126 -14.02 26.11 -8.75
CA ILE A 126 -12.99 25.07 -8.94
C ILE A 126 -13.60 23.79 -9.54
N SER A 127 -12.89 23.16 -10.47
CA SER A 127 -13.21 21.81 -10.98
C SER A 127 -12.47 20.74 -10.18
N THR A 128 -13.19 19.87 -9.48
CA THR A 128 -12.62 18.75 -8.71
C THR A 128 -12.62 17.42 -9.49
N LYS A 129 -12.79 17.47 -10.81
CA LYS A 129 -12.76 16.28 -11.67
C LYS A 129 -11.30 15.84 -11.87
N ARG A 130 -11.06 14.53 -11.88
CA ARG A 130 -9.75 13.96 -12.23
C ARG A 130 -9.49 14.20 -13.71
N GLN A 131 -8.30 14.70 -14.04
CA GLN A 131 -7.84 14.79 -15.42
C GLN A 131 -6.99 13.55 -15.74
N PRO A 132 -7.11 12.98 -16.95
CA PRO A 132 -6.12 12.02 -17.42
C PRO A 132 -4.75 12.70 -17.55
N GLU A 133 -3.70 11.89 -17.63
CA GLU A 133 -2.36 12.41 -17.91
C GLU A 133 -2.38 13.15 -19.25
N GLY A 134 -2.00 14.43 -19.20
CA GLY A 134 -1.87 15.27 -20.39
C GLY A 134 -0.57 14.99 -21.15
N PRO A 135 -0.38 15.61 -22.33
CA PRO A 135 0.91 15.56 -23.01
C PRO A 135 1.98 16.15 -22.09
N LYS A 136 3.17 15.54 -22.11
CA LYS A 136 4.32 16.06 -21.36
C LYS A 136 4.61 17.48 -21.85
N PRO A 137 4.81 18.46 -20.95
CA PRO A 137 5.23 19.79 -21.37
C PRO A 137 6.60 19.73 -22.03
N GLY A 138 6.90 20.69 -22.91
CA GLY A 138 8.24 20.86 -23.44
C GLY A 138 9.23 21.11 -22.29
N PHE A 139 10.38 20.44 -22.32
CA PHE A 139 11.46 20.67 -21.38
C PHE A 139 12.73 21.01 -22.16
N MET A 140 13.48 21.99 -21.66
CA MET A 140 14.79 22.32 -22.22
C MET A 140 15.85 21.44 -21.55
N VAL A 141 16.76 20.90 -22.34
CA VAL A 141 17.91 20.13 -21.84
C VAL A 141 19.14 21.00 -21.98
N GLU A 142 19.66 21.49 -20.85
CA GLU A 142 20.89 22.27 -20.82
C GLU A 142 22.08 21.35 -20.48
N GLY A 143 23.18 21.48 -21.23
CA GLY A 143 24.48 20.90 -20.86
C GLY A 143 24.66 19.39 -21.02
N ALA A 144 23.79 18.69 -21.76
CA ALA A 144 23.97 17.25 -21.99
C ALA A 144 25.09 16.98 -23.00
N THR A 145 26.15 16.26 -22.57
CA THR A 145 27.10 15.63 -23.49
C THR A 145 26.36 14.55 -24.28
N LEU A 146 26.12 14.81 -25.57
CA LEU A 146 25.43 13.87 -26.45
C LEU A 146 26.36 12.69 -26.75
N GLU A 147 26.08 11.53 -26.17
CA GLU A 147 26.73 10.28 -26.52
C GLU A 147 26.01 9.64 -27.71
N THR A 148 26.66 9.67 -28.88
CA THR A 148 26.16 9.00 -30.08
C THR A 148 26.42 7.50 -29.97
N VAL A 149 25.40 6.72 -29.64
CA VAL A 149 25.47 5.25 -29.63
C VAL A 149 25.09 4.72 -31.01
N THR A 150 25.99 3.99 -31.65
CA THR A 150 25.71 3.28 -32.92
C THR A 150 25.19 1.86 -32.64
N PRO A 151 24.30 1.31 -33.49
CA PRO A 151 23.83 -0.06 -33.33
C PRO A 151 24.98 -1.04 -33.55
N ILE A 152 25.10 -2.01 -32.64
CA ILE A 152 26.04 -3.13 -32.78
C ILE A 152 25.42 -4.12 -33.80
N PRO A 153 26.19 -4.60 -34.79
CA PRO A 153 25.70 -5.62 -35.73
C PRO A 153 25.37 -6.94 -35.02
N TYR A 154 24.43 -7.70 -35.56
CA TYR A 154 24.06 -9.00 -35.01
C TYR A 154 25.17 -10.02 -35.25
N ASP A 155 25.69 -10.59 -34.16
CA ASP A 155 26.50 -11.79 -34.19
C ASP A 155 25.61 -13.01 -33.91
N VAL A 156 25.69 -14.03 -34.77
CA VAL A 156 25.02 -15.31 -34.51
C VAL A 156 25.87 -16.09 -33.51
N VAL A 157 25.63 -15.87 -32.23
CA VAL A 157 26.28 -16.66 -31.17
C VAL A 157 25.47 -17.93 -30.97
N ASN A 158 26.04 -19.07 -31.37
CA ASN A 158 25.52 -20.38 -31.01
C ASN A 158 25.96 -20.71 -29.57
N ASP A 159 25.17 -20.32 -28.57
CA ASP A 159 25.44 -20.58 -27.14
C ASP A 159 25.33 -22.08 -26.74
N LEU A 160 25.38 -23.01 -27.70
CA LEU A 160 25.21 -24.45 -27.45
C LEU A 160 26.33 -25.35 -27.96
N LYS A 161 27.45 -24.87 -28.54
CA LYS A 161 28.62 -25.73 -28.81
C LYS A 161 29.95 -24.99 -28.65
N GLY A 162 30.66 -25.29 -27.57
CA GLY A 162 32.09 -24.99 -27.47
C GLY A 162 32.88 -25.60 -28.62
N GLY A 163 33.81 -24.82 -29.19
CA GLY A 163 34.69 -25.29 -30.26
C GLY A 163 35.53 -24.18 -30.91
N LYS A 164 36.67 -23.86 -30.29
CA LYS A 164 37.96 -23.44 -30.87
C LYS A 164 38.01 -22.33 -31.95
N GLU A 165 38.48 -21.16 -31.48
CA GLU A 165 39.61 -20.35 -31.97
C GLU A 165 39.67 -19.76 -33.40
N SER A 166 39.81 -18.41 -33.42
CA SER A 166 40.40 -17.51 -34.44
C SER A 166 39.64 -17.38 -35.76
N VAL A 167 39.40 -16.18 -36.31
CA VAL A 167 40.33 -15.19 -36.86
C VAL A 167 39.55 -13.86 -36.98
N ILE A 168 40.07 -12.71 -36.57
CA ILE A 168 40.64 -11.69 -37.49
C ILE A 168 41.80 -10.98 -36.79
N LYS A 169 42.97 -11.09 -37.44
CA LYS A 169 44.21 -10.38 -37.14
C LYS A 169 44.07 -8.90 -37.51
N ASP A 170 44.79 -8.08 -36.75
CA ASP A 170 45.26 -6.75 -37.05
C ASP A 170 44.26 -5.58 -37.02
N LYS A 171 44.10 -5.00 -35.82
CA LYS A 171 44.52 -3.62 -35.55
C LYS A 171 44.80 -3.43 -34.04
N LYS A 172 46.09 -3.47 -33.73
CA LYS A 172 46.78 -2.97 -32.53
C LYS A 172 46.27 -3.45 -31.16
N LEU A 173 47.01 -4.44 -30.64
CA LEU A 173 47.26 -4.63 -29.22
C LEU A 173 47.63 -3.30 -28.55
N VAL A 174 46.82 -2.90 -27.57
CA VAL A 174 47.36 -2.41 -26.29
C VAL A 174 46.95 -3.47 -25.27
N THR A 175 47.79 -4.49 -25.13
CA THR A 175 47.82 -5.31 -23.93
C THR A 175 49.00 -4.85 -23.10
N SER A 176 48.73 -4.05 -22.08
CA SER A 176 49.50 -4.11 -20.84
C SER A 176 48.69 -4.97 -19.87
N ALA A 177 49.26 -6.14 -19.60
CA ALA A 177 48.87 -7.14 -18.62
C ALA A 177 48.81 -6.54 -17.18
N ILE A 178 47.77 -6.89 -16.39
CA ILE A 178 47.82 -7.87 -15.26
C ILE A 178 48.53 -7.22 -14.03
N ASP A 179 47.85 -6.90 -12.92
CA ASP A 179 47.44 -7.88 -11.89
C ASP A 179 46.34 -7.37 -10.92
N ASN A 180 45.36 -8.24 -10.68
CA ASN A 180 44.69 -8.55 -9.40
C ASN A 180 44.12 -7.44 -8.50
N LYS A 181 42.79 -7.29 -8.54
CA LYS A 181 41.96 -7.43 -7.32
C LYS A 181 40.49 -7.68 -7.65
N GLN A 182 39.96 -8.65 -6.93
CA GLN A 182 38.60 -9.17 -6.92
C GLN A 182 37.53 -8.07 -6.96
N VAL A 183 36.58 -8.19 -7.89
CA VAL A 183 35.24 -7.60 -7.71
C VAL A 183 34.43 -8.58 -6.88
N SER A 184 34.43 -8.38 -5.56
CA SER A 184 33.35 -8.88 -4.72
C SER A 184 32.08 -8.13 -5.10
N PHE A 185 31.17 -8.82 -5.79
CA PHE A 185 29.75 -8.53 -5.69
C PHE A 185 29.34 -8.69 -4.23
N LEU A 186 29.14 -7.57 -3.54
CA LEU A 186 28.34 -7.52 -2.32
C LEU A 186 27.16 -6.61 -2.60
N GLU A 187 26.00 -7.23 -2.44
CA GLU A 187 24.68 -6.65 -2.36
C GLU A 187 24.71 -5.35 -1.52
N GLN A 188 24.36 -4.24 -2.15
CA GLN A 188 23.72 -3.12 -1.47
C GLN A 188 22.31 -3.09 -2.10
N GLY A 189 21.31 -3.69 -1.48
CA GLY A 189 20.86 -3.26 -0.16
C GLY A 189 20.24 -1.88 -0.31
N ALA A 190 19.17 -1.76 -1.10
CA ALA A 190 18.29 -0.61 -1.09
C ALA A 190 17.51 -0.61 0.23
N GLU A 191 18.18 -0.19 1.31
CA GLU A 191 17.51 0.32 2.50
C GLU A 191 17.00 1.73 2.19
N LEU A 192 15.67 1.85 2.18
CA LEU A 192 14.95 3.10 2.28
C LEU A 192 15.35 3.82 3.58
N GLN A 193 16.39 4.65 3.52
CA GLN A 193 16.57 5.71 4.51
C GLN A 193 15.65 6.87 4.16
N TYR A 194 14.55 6.89 4.89
CA TYR A 194 13.63 7.99 5.07
C TYR A 194 14.42 9.23 5.56
N ARG A 195 14.78 10.14 4.65
CA ARG A 195 15.19 11.50 5.05
C ARG A 195 13.95 12.32 5.32
N ASP A 196 13.45 12.19 6.54
CA ASP A 196 12.72 13.26 7.20
C ASP A 196 13.70 14.39 7.50
N SER A 197 13.67 15.45 6.69
CA SER A 197 14.24 16.73 7.07
C SER A 197 13.48 17.85 6.37
N THR A 198 12.21 18.01 6.75
CA THR A 198 11.44 19.27 6.79
C THR A 198 10.13 19.01 7.56
N MET A 199 10.25 18.77 8.86
CA MET A 199 9.20 19.19 9.80
C MET A 199 9.79 20.31 10.66
N PRO A 200 9.12 21.47 10.79
CA PRO A 200 9.48 22.45 11.80
C PRO A 200 9.33 21.80 13.18
N GLN A 201 10.38 21.87 13.98
CA GLN A 201 10.34 21.43 15.37
C GLN A 201 9.35 22.31 16.14
N LEU A 202 8.20 21.74 16.49
CA LEU A 202 7.35 22.29 17.54
C LEU A 202 8.05 22.04 18.88
N PRO A 203 8.11 23.03 19.78
CA PRO A 203 8.79 22.88 21.05
C PRO A 203 8.09 21.83 21.94
N PRO A 204 8.83 21.12 22.80
CA PRO A 204 8.23 20.18 23.73
C PRO A 204 7.38 20.96 24.74
N LEU A 205 6.07 20.70 24.75
CA LEU A 205 5.22 21.05 25.88
C LEU A 205 5.66 20.21 27.08
N THR A 206 6.38 20.85 27.98
CA THR A 206 6.61 20.40 29.35
C THR A 206 5.26 20.36 30.08
N TYR A 207 4.52 19.26 29.91
CA TYR A 207 3.45 18.91 30.84
C TYR A 207 4.09 18.33 32.08
N PHE A 208 4.53 19.21 32.99
CA PHE A 208 4.61 18.89 34.39
C PHE A 208 3.17 18.74 34.89
N THR A 209 2.67 17.51 34.92
CA THR A 209 1.49 17.17 35.71
C THR A 209 1.90 17.21 37.18
N GLN A 210 1.79 18.39 37.79
CA GLN A 210 1.63 18.50 39.23
C GLN A 210 0.19 18.92 39.48
N PHE A 211 -0.65 17.90 39.69
CA PHE A 211 -1.92 18.07 40.39
C PHE A 211 -1.59 18.54 41.80
N PHE A 212 -1.80 19.83 42.10
CA PHE A 212 -2.09 20.25 43.46
C PHE A 212 -3.40 21.04 43.42
N CYS A 213 -4.45 20.39 43.85
CA CYS A 213 -5.74 21.01 44.12
C CYS A 213 -5.91 21.03 45.64
N MET A 214 -5.73 22.19 46.26
CA MET A 214 -6.53 22.54 47.43
C MET A 214 -6.62 24.08 47.57
N ARG A 215 -7.87 24.53 47.68
CA ARG A 215 -8.36 25.88 48.02
C ARG A 215 -7.72 26.43 49.30
N VAL A 216 -7.55 27.76 49.38
CA VAL A 216 -7.98 28.71 50.45
C VAL A 216 -7.77 30.12 49.85
N LEU A 217 -8.82 30.86 49.46
CA LEU A 217 -9.53 31.92 50.21
C LEU A 217 -8.82 33.30 50.16
N GLU A 218 -9.50 34.25 49.50
CA GLU A 218 -9.52 35.72 49.70
C GLU A 218 -8.26 36.60 49.44
N ASP A 219 -8.47 37.56 48.53
CA ASP A 219 -8.07 38.97 48.54
C ASP A 219 -6.64 39.49 48.25
N LEU A 220 -6.64 40.44 47.30
CA LEU A 220 -5.80 41.65 47.14
C LEU A 220 -4.41 41.57 46.45
N VAL A 221 -4.39 42.15 45.23
CA VAL A 221 -3.49 43.25 44.76
C VAL A 221 -2.11 42.91 44.15
N CYS A 222 -1.85 43.59 43.00
CA CYS A 222 -0.55 44.04 42.43
C CYS A 222 0.33 42.99 41.70
N VAL A 223 1.09 43.24 40.61
CA VAL A 223 1.54 44.42 39.84
C VAL A 223 1.86 43.95 38.40
N TRP A 224 1.69 44.78 37.37
CA TRP A 224 2.31 44.60 36.06
C TRP A 224 3.78 45.02 36.09
N ILE A 225 4.73 44.11 35.87
CA ILE A 225 6.13 44.46 35.64
C ILE A 225 6.61 43.87 34.31
N ARG A 226 6.88 44.77 33.36
CA ARG A 226 7.59 44.52 32.10
C ARG A 226 9.08 44.79 32.37
N VAL A 227 9.94 43.80 32.24
CA VAL A 227 11.39 44.03 32.08
C VAL A 227 11.84 43.30 30.82
N GLY A 228 12.21 44.09 29.82
CA GLY A 228 13.13 43.67 28.77
C GLY A 228 14.45 44.40 28.97
N GLN A 229 15.56 43.74 28.63
CA GLN A 229 16.83 44.30 28.11
C GLN A 229 17.83 43.14 27.91
N THR A 230 18.26 42.87 26.67
CA THR A 230 19.51 43.28 26.00
C THR A 230 20.78 42.55 26.47
N GLY A 231 21.37 41.81 25.52
CA GLY A 231 22.80 41.54 25.25
C GLY A 231 23.80 41.29 26.39
N VAL A 232 24.48 40.14 26.33
CA VAL A 232 25.82 39.96 25.72
C VAL A 232 25.83 38.60 25.00
#